data_AF-A0A2N2C539-F1
#
_entry.id   AF-A0A2N2C539-F1
#
_cell.length_a   1.000
_cell.length_b   1.000
_cell.length_c   1.000
_cell.angle_alpha   90.00
_cell.angle_beta   90.00
_cell.angle_gamma   90.00
#
_symmetry.space_group_name_H-M   'P 1'
#
loop_
_entity.id
_entity.type
_entity.pdbx_description
1 polymer ?
#
loop_
_entity_poly.entity_id
_entity_poly.type
_entity_poly.pdbx_seq_one_letter_code
_entity_poly.pdbx_strand_id
1 'polypeptide(L)'
;MKENRKIIITSLIFISYLVIGTYIHTFIMNIDFFDEKYSDTILANMYFRLIVYYLYFILFGAIIGVADLIEEIEKGGKWTIKWWKIIIQGLPMVYIAFQYFLYFNPIKIIRVISIPFFIQNEYVSLLAMIAVGYIFITSIKRNPNIETQSEGEDTI
;
A
#
# COMPACT_ATOMS: atom_id res chain seq x y z
N MET A 1 -20.09 16.20 17.11
CA MET A 1 -19.01 17.15 16.77
C MET A 1 -17.67 16.47 16.45
N LYS A 2 -17.20 15.48 17.25
CA LYS A 2 -15.96 14.73 16.95
C LYS A 2 -16.01 13.94 15.63
N GLU A 3 -17.16 13.36 15.31
CA GLU A 3 -17.37 12.54 14.11
C GLU A 3 -17.24 13.33 12.81
N ASN A 4 -17.87 14.52 12.74
CA ASN A 4 -17.74 15.43 11.60
C ASN A 4 -16.27 15.86 11.37
N ARG A 5 -15.48 16.01 12.44
CA ARG A 5 -14.05 16.37 12.33
C ARG A 5 -13.24 15.26 11.68
N LYS A 6 -13.52 13.99 12.00
CA LYS A 6 -12.84 12.84 11.39
C LYS A 6 -13.10 12.77 9.89
N ILE A 7 -14.37 12.88 9.49
CA ILE A 7 -14.78 12.85 8.08
C ILE A 7 -14.04 13.96 7.30
N ILE A 8 -14.05 15.19 7.82
CA ILE A 8 -13.37 16.33 7.18
C ILE A 8 -11.86 16.07 7.03
N ILE A 9 -11.18 15.56 8.07
CA ILE A 9 -9.74 15.29 8.01
C ILE A 9 -9.44 14.20 6.97
N THR A 10 -10.18 13.09 6.99
CA THR A 10 -10.00 12.00 6.01
C THR A 10 -10.25 12.49 4.58
N SER A 11 -11.29 13.29 4.35
CA SER A 11 -11.57 13.89 3.05
C SER A 11 -10.46 14.85 2.60
N LEU A 12 -9.90 15.67 3.49
CA LEU A 12 -8.79 16.57 3.16
C LEU A 12 -7.52 15.80 2.78
N ILE A 13 -7.18 14.75 3.52
CA ILE A 13 -6.05 13.87 3.19
C ILE A 13 -6.27 13.23 1.82
N PHE A 14 -7.47 12.73 1.56
CA PHE A 14 -7.82 12.10 0.28
C PHE A 14 -7.74 13.09 -0.89
N ILE A 15 -8.28 14.30 -0.75
CA ILE A 15 -8.22 15.33 -1.79
C ILE A 15 -6.77 15.76 -2.04
N SER A 16 -6.01 16.02 -0.97
CA SER A 16 -4.58 16.36 -1.10
C SER A 16 -3.83 15.27 -1.84
N TYR A 17 -4.12 14.01 -1.54
CA TYR A 17 -3.51 12.87 -2.20
C TYR A 17 -3.86 12.80 -3.70
N LEU A 18 -5.13 12.99 -4.06
CA LEU A 18 -5.54 13.00 -5.47
C LEU A 18 -4.88 14.13 -6.25
N VAL A 19 -4.75 15.33 -5.66
CA VAL A 19 -4.11 16.48 -6.31
C VAL A 19 -2.61 16.23 -6.51
N ILE A 20 -1.90 15.78 -5.47
CA ILE A 20 -0.48 15.47 -5.56
C ILE A 20 -0.24 14.30 -6.52
N GLY A 21 -1.08 13.28 -6.44
CA GLY A 21 -1.04 12.08 -7.28
C GLY A 21 -1.17 12.37 -8.76
N THR A 22 -2.20 13.13 -9.12
CA THR A 22 -2.44 13.56 -10.50
C THR A 22 -1.27 14.41 -11.00
N TYR A 23 -0.76 15.34 -10.19
CA TYR A 23 0.41 16.14 -10.55
C TYR A 23 1.66 15.29 -10.81
N ILE A 24 1.96 14.33 -9.92
CA ILE A 24 3.08 13.39 -10.09
C ILE A 24 2.89 12.55 -11.34
N HIS A 25 1.69 12.02 -11.57
CA HIS A 25 1.40 11.21 -12.75
C HIS A 25 1.61 12.01 -14.05
N THR A 26 1.08 13.23 -14.11
CA THR A 26 1.27 14.12 -15.26
C THR A 26 2.74 14.50 -15.43
N PHE A 27 3.48 14.75 -14.34
CA PHE A 27 4.92 15.02 -14.41
C PHE A 27 5.70 13.85 -15.00
N ILE A 28 5.41 12.62 -14.57
CA ILE A 28 6.04 11.41 -15.09
C ILE A 28 5.74 11.22 -16.58
N MET A 29 4.49 11.37 -17.00
CA MET A 29 4.10 11.28 -18.41
C MET A 29 4.79 12.36 -19.25
N ASN A 30 5.06 13.53 -18.69
CA ASN A 30 5.82 14.58 -19.39
C ASN A 30 7.31 14.25 -19.51
N ILE A 31 7.91 13.44 -18.61
CA ILE A 31 9.29 12.96 -18.79
C ILE A 31 9.39 12.09 -20.06
N ASP A 32 8.36 11.32 -20.42
CA ASP A 32 8.37 10.53 -21.68
C ASP A 32 8.54 11.41 -22.93
N PHE A 33 7.96 12.61 -22.92
CA PHE A 33 8.12 13.58 -24.01
C PHE A 33 9.56 14.10 -24.15
N PHE A 34 10.34 14.10 -23.06
CA PHE A 34 11.74 14.54 -23.07
C PHE A 34 12.74 13.38 -23.30
N ASP A 35 12.40 12.15 -22.91
CA ASP A 35 13.27 10.96 -22.96
C ASP A 35 13.46 10.38 -24.37
N GLU A 36 12.63 10.73 -25.35
CA GLU A 36 12.79 10.29 -26.76
C GLU A 36 14.17 10.67 -27.35
N LYS A 37 14.91 11.56 -26.66
CA LYS A 37 16.24 12.03 -27.02
C LYS A 37 17.41 11.23 -26.42
N TYR A 38 17.20 10.32 -25.46
CA TYR A 38 18.29 9.62 -24.74
C TYR A 38 18.01 8.11 -24.56
N SER A 39 18.46 7.29 -25.53
CA SER A 39 18.18 5.85 -25.62
C SER A 39 18.71 4.99 -24.45
N ASP A 40 19.81 5.41 -23.83
CA ASP A 40 20.53 4.56 -22.87
C ASP A 40 19.92 4.60 -21.46
N THR A 41 18.97 5.51 -21.21
CA THR A 41 18.28 5.70 -19.91
C THR A 41 16.90 5.02 -19.82
N ILE A 42 16.40 4.46 -20.91
CA ILE A 42 15.00 4.00 -21.04
C ILE A 42 14.64 2.93 -20.01
N LEU A 43 15.52 1.93 -19.79
CA LEU A 43 15.24 0.81 -18.89
C LEU A 43 15.18 1.22 -17.41
N ALA A 44 16.12 2.07 -16.98
CA ALA A 44 16.14 2.61 -15.62
C ALA A 44 14.91 3.48 -15.35
N ASN A 45 14.54 4.33 -16.32
CA ASN A 45 13.35 5.17 -16.23
C ASN A 45 12.06 4.32 -16.20
N MET A 46 11.98 3.24 -16.97
CA MET A 46 10.82 2.32 -16.94
C MET A 46 10.61 1.69 -15.55
N TYR A 47 11.66 1.15 -14.93
CA TYR A 47 11.54 0.57 -13.57
C TYR A 47 11.18 1.61 -12.52
N PHE A 48 11.77 2.81 -12.59
CA PHE A 48 11.44 3.90 -11.68
C PHE A 48 9.96 4.28 -11.80
N ARG A 49 9.44 4.43 -13.02
CA ARG A 49 8.02 4.72 -13.29
C ARG A 49 7.10 3.67 -12.71
N LEU A 50 7.43 2.38 -12.91
CA LEU A 50 6.66 1.28 -12.33
C LEU A 50 6.68 1.34 -10.80
N ILE A 51 7.81 1.57 -10.16
CA ILE A 51 7.88 1.69 -8.70
C ILE A 51 7.00 2.84 -8.20
N VAL A 52 7.06 4.01 -8.84
CA VAL A 52 6.24 5.17 -8.43
C VAL A 52 4.75 4.88 -8.63
N TYR A 53 4.36 4.28 -9.76
CA TYR A 53 2.99 3.85 -10.02
C TYR A 53 2.49 2.89 -8.93
N TYR A 54 3.29 1.89 -8.59
CA TYR A 54 2.94 0.90 -7.57
C TYR A 54 2.78 1.52 -6.18
N LEU A 55 3.74 2.36 -5.79
CA LEU A 55 3.67 3.08 -4.52
C LEU A 55 2.43 3.98 -4.46
N TYR A 56 2.06 4.60 -5.58
CA TYR A 56 0.83 5.40 -5.67
C TYR A 56 -0.42 4.54 -5.38
N PHE A 57 -0.62 3.40 -6.02
CA PHE A 57 -1.84 2.61 -5.73
C PHE A 57 -1.83 1.98 -4.34
N ILE A 58 -0.67 1.61 -3.81
CA ILE A 58 -0.53 1.12 -2.44
C ILE A 58 -0.87 2.24 -1.44
N LEU A 59 -0.34 3.46 -1.63
CA LEU A 59 -0.65 4.60 -0.76
C LEU A 59 -2.13 4.98 -0.84
N PHE A 60 -2.75 4.88 -2.03
CA PHE A 60 -4.18 5.08 -2.19
C PHE A 60 -4.99 4.11 -1.33
N GLY A 61 -4.65 2.82 -1.39
CA GLY A 61 -5.25 1.80 -0.53
C GLY A 61 -5.03 2.04 0.95
N ALA A 62 -3.83 2.47 1.33
CA ALA A 62 -3.51 2.82 2.71
C ALA A 62 -4.41 3.97 3.20
N ILE A 63 -4.61 5.02 2.41
CA ILE A 63 -5.47 6.16 2.75
C ILE A 63 -6.92 5.74 2.97
N ILE A 64 -7.44 4.79 2.18
CA ILE A 64 -8.78 4.24 2.42
C ILE A 64 -8.85 3.61 3.83
N GLY A 65 -7.81 2.89 4.23
CA GLY A 65 -7.72 2.28 5.56
C GLY A 65 -7.43 3.26 6.70
N VAL A 66 -7.06 4.52 6.42
CA VAL A 66 -6.70 5.50 7.46
C VAL A 66 -7.88 5.79 8.40
N ALA A 67 -9.12 5.73 7.91
CA ALA A 67 -10.30 5.89 8.75
C ALA A 67 -10.31 4.89 9.92
N ASP A 68 -10.08 3.61 9.62
CA ASP A 68 -9.97 2.55 10.64
C ASP A 68 -8.80 2.81 11.60
N LEU A 69 -7.66 3.30 11.08
CA LEU A 69 -6.51 3.62 11.90
C LEU A 69 -6.81 4.77 12.88
N ILE A 70 -7.53 5.80 12.43
CA ILE A 70 -7.96 6.92 13.28
C ILE A 70 -8.88 6.42 14.42
N GLU A 71 -9.78 5.48 14.14
CA GLU A 71 -10.60 4.86 15.17
C GLU A 71 -9.77 4.06 16.19
N GLU A 72 -8.72 3.38 15.74
CA GLU A 72 -7.81 2.66 16.63
C GLU A 72 -6.96 3.60 17.50
N ILE A 73 -6.57 4.76 16.99
CA ILE A 73 -5.83 5.76 17.79
C ILE A 73 -6.62 6.18 19.03
N GLU A 74 -7.94 6.28 18.92
CA GLU A 74 -8.82 6.71 20.02
C GLU A 74 -9.02 5.64 21.11
N LYS A 75 -8.72 4.36 20.83
CA LYS A 75 -8.99 3.25 21.75
C LYS A 75 -8.01 3.14 22.93
N GLY A 76 -6.89 3.86 22.93
CA GLY A 76 -5.83 3.73 23.96
C GLY A 76 -5.15 2.36 23.97
N GLY A 77 -4.15 2.12 24.84
CA GLY A 77 -3.43 0.84 24.96
C GLY A 77 -2.19 0.72 24.08
N LYS A 78 -1.58 -0.47 23.91
CA LYS A 78 -0.34 -0.64 23.12
C LYS A 78 -0.61 -0.96 21.65
N TRP A 79 0.26 -0.50 20.75
CA TRP A 79 0.17 -0.84 19.33
C TRP A 79 0.54 -2.31 19.10
N THR A 80 -0.27 -2.99 18.32
CA THR A 80 -0.09 -4.39 17.93
C THR A 80 -0.33 -4.56 16.44
N ILE A 81 0.41 -5.48 15.82
CA ILE A 81 0.26 -5.80 14.40
C ILE A 81 -0.39 -7.17 14.30
N LYS A 82 -1.52 -7.24 13.59
CA LYS A 82 -2.18 -8.52 13.27
C LYS A 82 -1.42 -9.21 12.13
N TRP A 83 -0.30 -9.83 12.45
CA TRP A 83 0.58 -10.54 11.50
C TRP A 83 -0.16 -11.54 10.61
N TRP A 84 -1.17 -12.23 11.16
CA TRP A 84 -1.98 -13.17 10.40
C TRP A 84 -2.67 -12.50 9.20
N LYS A 85 -3.13 -11.24 9.32
CA LYS A 85 -3.71 -10.51 8.18
C LYS A 85 -2.68 -10.25 7.09
N ILE A 86 -1.48 -9.82 7.48
CA ILE A 86 -0.39 -9.52 6.54
C ILE A 86 0.02 -10.78 5.80
N ILE A 87 0.17 -11.90 6.50
CA ILE A 87 0.64 -13.15 5.89
C ILE A 87 -0.45 -13.78 5.03
N ILE A 88 -1.68 -13.93 5.56
CA ILE A 88 -2.74 -14.67 4.88
C ILE A 88 -3.40 -13.85 3.78
N GLN A 89 -3.59 -12.54 3.99
CA GLN A 89 -4.27 -11.67 3.03
C GLN A 89 -3.28 -10.78 2.26
N GLY A 90 -2.29 -10.23 2.96
CA GLY A 90 -1.31 -9.32 2.36
C GLY A 90 -0.40 -10.04 1.37
N LEU A 91 0.17 -11.20 1.72
CA LEU A 91 1.14 -11.89 0.88
C LEU A 91 0.56 -12.31 -0.49
N PRO A 92 -0.65 -12.90 -0.59
CA PRO A 92 -1.27 -13.16 -1.89
C PRO A 92 -1.52 -11.88 -2.71
N MET A 93 -1.93 -10.78 -2.05
CA MET A 93 -2.17 -9.52 -2.74
C MET A 93 -0.87 -8.87 -3.23
N VAL A 94 0.22 -8.95 -2.45
CA VAL A 94 1.55 -8.52 -2.88
C VAL A 94 1.99 -9.33 -4.09
N TYR A 95 1.77 -10.65 -4.06
CA TYR A 95 2.12 -11.51 -5.19
C TYR A 95 1.41 -11.10 -6.49
N ILE A 96 0.11 -10.82 -6.43
CA ILE A 96 -0.69 -10.35 -7.58
C ILE A 96 -0.29 -8.94 -8.00
N ALA A 97 -0.08 -8.03 -7.05
CA ALA A 97 0.33 -6.65 -7.33
C ALA A 97 1.64 -6.63 -8.12
N PHE A 98 2.66 -7.35 -7.65
CA PHE A 98 4.02 -7.34 -8.22
C PHE A 98 4.25 -8.34 -9.37
N GLN A 99 3.19 -8.83 -10.00
CA GLN A 99 3.27 -9.82 -11.08
C GLN A 99 4.18 -9.41 -12.25
N TYR A 100 4.20 -8.13 -12.64
CA TYR A 100 5.07 -7.64 -13.71
C TYR A 100 6.55 -7.77 -13.33
N PHE A 101 6.92 -7.42 -12.10
CA PHE A 101 8.29 -7.58 -11.60
C PHE A 101 8.71 -9.06 -11.49
N LEU A 102 7.77 -9.93 -11.11
CA LEU A 102 8.01 -11.37 -11.00
C LEU A 102 8.19 -12.03 -12.37
N TYR A 103 7.44 -11.59 -13.39
CA TYR A 103 7.55 -12.11 -14.74
C TYR A 103 8.90 -11.78 -15.39
N PHE A 104 9.39 -10.55 -15.22
CA PHE A 104 10.70 -10.13 -15.75
C PHE A 104 11.89 -10.58 -14.88
N ASN A 105 11.66 -11.42 -13.87
CA ASN A 105 12.71 -11.89 -12.99
C ASN A 105 13.72 -12.81 -13.73
N PRO A 106 15.04 -12.62 -13.53
CA PRO A 106 16.05 -13.47 -14.16
C PRO A 106 15.97 -14.94 -13.70
N ILE A 107 15.42 -15.21 -12.52
CA ILE A 107 15.28 -16.55 -11.96
C ILE A 107 14.10 -17.28 -12.63
N LYS A 108 14.39 -18.35 -13.37
CA LYS A 108 13.39 -19.12 -14.15
C LYS A 108 12.22 -19.63 -13.32
N ILE A 109 12.46 -20.14 -12.10
CA ILE A 109 11.39 -20.70 -11.26
C ILE A 109 10.34 -19.63 -10.90
N ILE A 110 10.80 -18.43 -10.53
CA ILE A 110 9.94 -17.30 -10.15
C ILE A 110 9.11 -16.85 -11.35
N ARG A 111 9.71 -16.82 -12.54
CA ARG A 111 9.03 -16.50 -13.78
C ARG A 111 7.94 -17.51 -14.13
N VAL A 112 8.21 -18.81 -14.02
CA VAL A 112 7.22 -19.84 -14.35
C VAL A 112 6.01 -19.78 -13.41
N ILE A 113 6.23 -19.55 -12.12
CA ILE A 113 5.16 -19.49 -11.12
C ILE A 113 4.29 -18.23 -11.30
N SER A 114 4.82 -17.15 -11.90
CA SER A 114 4.09 -15.90 -12.15
C SER A 114 3.26 -15.88 -13.43
N ILE A 115 3.45 -16.83 -14.36
CA ILE A 115 2.71 -16.88 -15.65
C ILE A 115 1.18 -16.87 -15.48
N PRO A 116 0.56 -17.69 -14.61
CA PRO A 116 -0.91 -17.72 -14.49
C PRO A 116 -1.52 -16.39 -14.03
N PHE A 117 -0.73 -15.58 -13.32
CA PHE A 117 -1.14 -14.29 -12.81
C PHE A 117 -0.82 -13.18 -13.80
N PHE A 118 0.31 -13.24 -14.49
CA PHE A 118 0.66 -12.28 -15.54
C PHE A 118 -0.38 -12.18 -16.67
N ILE A 119 -1.13 -13.26 -16.96
CA ILE A 119 -2.21 -13.27 -17.95
C ILE A 119 -3.47 -12.52 -17.45
N GLN A 120 -3.50 -12.12 -16.19
CA GLN A 120 -4.62 -11.37 -15.60
C GLN A 120 -4.60 -9.90 -16.03
N ASN A 121 -5.81 -9.35 -16.09
CA ASN A 121 -6.09 -7.97 -16.49
C ASN A 121 -5.34 -6.95 -15.59
N GLU A 122 -4.86 -5.86 -16.18
CA GLU A 122 -4.24 -4.71 -15.50
C GLU A 122 -5.05 -4.21 -14.29
N TYR A 123 -6.38 -4.26 -14.37
CA TYR A 123 -7.27 -3.88 -13.27
C TYR A 123 -7.12 -4.78 -12.04
N VAL A 124 -6.80 -6.07 -12.21
CA VAL A 124 -6.62 -7.00 -11.08
C VAL A 124 -5.36 -6.64 -10.31
N SER A 125 -4.27 -6.33 -11.02
CA SER A 125 -3.03 -5.88 -10.40
C SER A 125 -3.23 -4.55 -9.66
N LEU A 126 -3.96 -3.61 -10.26
CA LEU A 126 -4.32 -2.34 -9.64
C LEU A 126 -5.12 -2.55 -8.35
N LEU A 127 -6.17 -3.38 -8.38
CA LEU A 127 -6.97 -3.69 -7.20
C LEU A 127 -6.14 -4.39 -6.11
N ALA A 128 -5.21 -5.26 -6.50
CA ALA A 128 -4.29 -5.90 -5.57
C ALA A 128 -3.35 -4.88 -4.90
N MET A 129 -2.81 -3.90 -5.64
CA MET A 129 -1.99 -2.82 -5.06
C MET A 129 -2.77 -2.03 -4.01
N ILE A 130 -4.00 -1.65 -4.31
CA ILE A 130 -4.90 -0.96 -3.36
C ILE A 130 -5.17 -1.86 -2.15
N ALA A 131 -5.46 -3.14 -2.37
CA ALA A 131 -5.72 -4.09 -1.29
C ALA A 131 -4.51 -4.24 -0.36
N VAL A 132 -3.28 -4.29 -0.89
CA VAL A 132 -2.05 -4.35 -0.08
C VAL A 132 -1.96 -3.17 0.87
N GLY A 133 -2.16 -1.94 0.35
CA GLY A 133 -2.14 -0.73 1.17
C GLY A 133 -3.19 -0.75 2.28
N TYR A 134 -4.41 -1.12 1.92
CA TYR A 134 -5.53 -1.21 2.86
C TYR A 134 -5.28 -2.27 3.95
N ILE A 135 -4.82 -3.47 3.57
CA ILE A 135 -4.51 -4.56 4.51
C ILE A 135 -3.41 -4.14 5.47
N PHE A 136 -2.37 -3.46 4.97
CA PHE A 136 -1.27 -3.00 5.82
C PHE A 136 -1.76 -2.06 6.91
N ILE A 137 -2.54 -1.03 6.55
CA ILE A 137 -3.08 -0.07 7.53
C ILE A 137 -4.06 -0.74 8.50
N THR A 138 -4.99 -1.55 8.00
CA THR A 138 -6.00 -2.21 8.85
C THR A 138 -5.47 -3.40 9.67
N SER A 139 -4.19 -3.75 9.50
CA SER A 139 -3.49 -4.72 10.35
C SER A 139 -3.00 -4.10 11.67
N ILE A 140 -2.83 -2.79 11.72
CA ILE A 140 -2.38 -2.04 12.89
C ILE A 140 -3.58 -1.84 13.83
N LYS A 141 -3.49 -2.34 15.06
CA LYS A 141 -4.56 -2.33 16.05
C LYS A 141 -4.03 -1.97 17.43
N ARG A 142 -4.86 -1.36 18.27
CA ARG A 142 -4.53 -1.18 19.69
C ARG A 142 -4.99 -2.41 20.50
N ASN A 143 -4.16 -2.86 21.44
CA ASN A 143 -4.54 -3.86 22.42
C ASN A 143 -4.62 -3.21 23.82
N PRO A 144 -5.83 -3.03 24.39
CA PRO A 144 -6.00 -2.42 25.71
C PRO A 144 -5.56 -3.33 26.86
N ASN A 145 -5.41 -4.65 26.65
CA ASN A 145 -5.19 -5.62 27.71
C ASN A 145 -3.72 -5.78 28.16
N ILE A 146 -2.78 -5.05 27.56
CA ILE A 146 -1.32 -5.17 27.87
C ILE A 146 -0.89 -4.16 28.96
N GLU A 147 -1.74 -3.21 29.34
CA GLU A 147 -1.46 -2.27 30.44
C GLU A 147 -2.00 -2.79 31.78
N THR A 148 -3.14 -3.47 31.79
CA THR A 148 -3.77 -4.00 33.00
C THR A 148 -3.07 -5.24 33.60
N GLN A 149 -2.22 -5.94 32.84
CA GLN A 149 -1.48 -7.09 33.37
C GLN A 149 -0.18 -6.70 34.08
N SER A 150 0.46 -5.56 33.76
CA SER A 150 1.71 -5.17 34.42
C SER A 150 1.52 -4.54 35.80
N GLU A 151 0.32 -4.08 36.16
CA GLU A 151 0.05 -3.52 37.49
C GLU A 151 -0.36 -4.58 38.53
N GLY A 152 -0.65 -5.83 38.11
CA GLY A 152 -1.10 -6.90 39.00
C GLY A 152 -0.03 -7.93 39.39
N GLU A 153 1.14 -7.91 38.76
CA GLU A 153 2.20 -8.92 38.96
C GLU A 153 3.27 -8.49 39.98
N ASP A 154 3.31 -7.22 40.38
CA ASP A 154 4.28 -6.70 41.37
C ASP A 154 3.81 -6.84 42.84
N THR A 155 2.71 -7.56 43.10
CA THR A 155 2.12 -7.72 44.45
C THR A 155 2.02 -9.16 44.95
N ILE A 156 2.86 -10.08 44.48
CA ILE A 156 2.92 -11.47 44.99
C ILE A 156 4.33 -11.83 45.44
#